data_AF-A0A3D0JHB0-F1
#
_entry.id   AF-A0A3D0JHB0-F1
#
_cell.length_a   1.000
_cell.length_b   1.000
_cell.length_c   1.000
_cell.angle_alpha   90.00
_cell.angle_beta   90.00
_cell.angle_gamma   90.00
#
_symmetry.space_group_name_H-M   'P 1'
#
loop_
_entity.id
_entity.type
_entity.pdbx_description
1 polymer ?
#
loop_
_entity_poly.entity_id
_entity_poly.type
_entity_poly.pdbx_seq_one_letter_code
_entity_poly.pdbx_strand_id
1 'polypeptide(L)'
;QTFKDVLGDDYYPLSLGEYDRMICMVYYLESKYGKNWVENGALNYTKEEIMDGLSYIDSLEDNHVMPTLAIQIGDGADSLDKNSKWINGNYAGILEWDSSATKYRSALAEGQEMVVGNYFTDWGSNQGGFTKVSLGFAITATTKHPHESAMLMNYLLNEDEGTTLLNSQRGIPLSAAALANCTSQNLLDEMVAEANSKVLAWCDYQLDSKFEDSSLKGSDGVYYDVFGNLSYDNYTVEQAADALIEGVGTTLSK
;
A
#
# COMPACT_ATOMS: atom_id res chain seq x y z
N GLN A 1 18.79 -13.72 -4.62
CA GLN A 1 19.94 -13.93 -5.55
C GLN A 1 19.56 -14.39 -6.96
N THR A 2 18.56 -15.26 -7.19
CA THR A 2 18.20 -15.75 -8.54
C THR A 2 17.94 -14.65 -9.58
N PHE A 3 17.25 -13.57 -9.23
CA PHE A 3 16.99 -12.44 -10.14
C PHE A 3 18.29 -11.81 -10.64
N LYS A 4 19.14 -11.37 -9.71
CA LYS A 4 20.47 -10.82 -10.01
C LYS A 4 21.31 -11.74 -10.89
N ASP A 5 21.41 -13.02 -10.51
CA ASP A 5 22.31 -13.97 -11.18
C ASP A 5 21.85 -14.35 -12.60
N VAL A 6 20.54 -14.34 -12.85
CA VAL A 6 19.96 -14.82 -14.12
C VAL A 6 19.56 -13.68 -15.05
N LEU A 7 19.02 -12.58 -14.51
CA LEU A 7 18.48 -11.46 -15.29
C LEU A 7 19.41 -10.24 -15.30
N GLY A 8 20.29 -10.11 -14.30
CA GLY A 8 21.28 -9.04 -14.18
C GLY A 8 21.00 -8.08 -13.03
N ASP A 9 21.97 -7.21 -12.74
CA ASP A 9 21.99 -6.31 -11.58
C ASP A 9 20.86 -5.25 -11.58
N ASP A 10 20.21 -5.02 -12.72
CA ASP A 10 19.11 -4.05 -12.82
C ASP A 10 17.72 -4.69 -12.58
N TYR A 11 17.65 -5.99 -12.30
CA TYR A 11 16.39 -6.73 -12.14
C TYR A 11 16.10 -7.08 -10.69
N TYR A 12 14.96 -6.60 -10.18
CA TYR A 12 14.54 -6.75 -8.79
C TYR A 12 13.16 -7.41 -8.68
N PRO A 13 12.98 -8.38 -7.76
CA PRO A 13 11.67 -8.97 -7.50
C PRO A 13 10.59 -7.98 -7.06
N LEU A 14 10.96 -6.95 -6.31
CA LEU A 14 10.05 -6.01 -5.68
C LEU A 14 10.63 -4.58 -5.74
N SER A 15 9.79 -3.56 -5.87
CA SER A 15 10.20 -2.15 -5.77
C SER A 15 9.23 -1.41 -4.87
N LEU A 16 9.73 -0.82 -3.78
CA LEU A 16 8.95 -0.13 -2.76
C LEU A 16 9.54 1.26 -2.50
N GLY A 17 8.71 2.30 -2.60
CA GLY A 17 9.07 3.62 -2.10
C GLY A 17 9.02 3.68 -0.57
N GLU A 18 9.38 4.82 0.01
CA GLU A 18 9.48 5.02 1.46
C GLU A 18 8.16 4.74 2.19
N TYR A 19 7.03 5.18 1.63
CA TYR A 19 5.72 4.89 2.18
C TYR A 19 5.36 3.39 2.08
N ASP A 20 5.68 2.74 0.96
CA ASP A 20 5.37 1.32 0.75
C ASP A 20 6.24 0.43 1.64
N ARG A 21 7.47 0.85 1.95
CA ARG A 21 8.34 0.21 2.96
C ARG A 21 7.72 0.25 4.35
N MET A 22 7.08 1.36 4.72
CA MET A 22 6.33 1.44 5.98
C MET A 22 5.18 0.44 6.03
N ILE A 23 4.40 0.34 4.94
CA ILE A 23 3.31 -0.64 4.82
C ILE A 23 3.86 -2.07 4.92
N CYS A 24 4.93 -2.37 4.17
CA CYS A 24 5.58 -3.68 4.16
C CYS A 24 6.11 -4.07 5.55
N MET A 25 6.74 -3.13 6.24
CA MET A 25 7.25 -3.33 7.59
C MET A 25 6.12 -3.66 8.57
N VAL A 26 5.03 -2.88 8.56
CA VAL A 26 3.89 -3.16 9.46
C VAL A 26 3.23 -4.49 9.11
N TYR A 27 3.07 -4.82 7.84
CA TYR A 27 2.56 -6.14 7.43
C TYR A 27 3.46 -7.27 7.97
N TYR A 28 4.79 -7.14 7.86
CA TYR A 28 5.73 -8.10 8.45
C TYR A 28 5.57 -8.21 9.97
N LEU A 29 5.49 -7.08 10.67
CA LEU A 29 5.34 -7.04 12.13
C LEU A 29 4.00 -7.61 12.61
N GLU A 30 2.90 -7.33 11.92
CA GLU A 30 1.59 -7.89 12.22
C GLU A 30 1.60 -9.41 12.01
N SER A 31 2.19 -9.87 10.90
CA SER A 31 2.30 -11.30 10.60
C SER A 31 3.13 -12.05 11.66
N LYS A 32 4.22 -11.44 12.11
CA LYS A 32 5.15 -12.05 13.08
C LYS A 32 4.67 -11.98 14.52
N TYR A 33 4.18 -10.81 14.95
CA TYR A 33 3.89 -10.55 16.37
C TYR A 33 2.40 -10.55 16.71
N GLY A 34 1.51 -10.44 15.72
CA GLY A 34 0.08 -10.59 15.94
C GLY A 34 -0.61 -9.39 16.61
N LYS A 35 -0.06 -8.18 16.50
CA LYS A 35 -0.57 -6.97 17.17
C LYS A 35 -0.96 -5.90 16.15
N ASN A 36 -1.95 -5.05 16.45
CA ASN A 36 -2.18 -3.84 15.64
C ASN A 36 -0.98 -2.89 15.77
N TRP A 37 -0.59 -2.19 14.69
CA TRP A 37 0.45 -1.13 14.73
C TRP A 37 0.24 -0.12 15.88
N VAL A 38 -1.01 0.33 16.02
CA VAL A 38 -1.45 1.25 17.07
C VAL A 38 -2.62 0.62 17.81
N GLU A 39 -2.60 0.72 19.13
CA GLU A 39 -3.69 0.30 19.99
C GLU A 39 -3.97 1.40 21.03
N ASN A 40 -5.25 1.77 21.18
CA ASN A 40 -5.68 2.84 22.08
C ASN A 40 -4.95 4.18 21.89
N GLY A 41 -4.61 4.53 20.64
CA GLY A 41 -3.94 5.79 20.29
C GLY A 41 -2.46 5.84 20.65
N ALA A 42 -1.82 4.69 20.90
CA ALA A 42 -0.39 4.58 21.14
C ALA A 42 0.23 3.45 20.30
N LEU A 43 1.52 3.56 20.00
CA LEU A 43 2.29 2.47 19.39
C LEU A 43 2.20 1.21 20.27
N ASN A 44 1.92 0.07 19.66
CA ASN A 44 1.74 -1.20 20.36
C ASN A 44 2.96 -2.14 20.26
N TYR A 45 4.08 -1.60 19.79
CA TYR A 45 5.32 -2.33 19.52
C TYR A 45 6.46 -1.76 20.36
N THR A 46 7.34 -2.63 20.86
CA THR A 46 8.56 -2.17 21.55
C THR A 46 9.59 -1.66 20.55
N LYS A 47 10.61 -0.94 21.03
CA LYS A 47 11.73 -0.51 20.19
C LYS A 47 12.40 -1.68 19.50
N GLU A 48 12.61 -2.80 20.22
CA GLU A 48 13.23 -4.01 19.67
C GLU A 48 12.39 -4.63 18.55
N GLU A 49 11.06 -4.64 18.68
CA GLU A 49 10.17 -5.16 17.63
C GLU A 49 10.16 -4.23 16.40
N ILE A 50 10.18 -2.91 16.59
CA ILE A 50 10.31 -1.95 15.48
C ILE A 50 11.66 -2.10 14.78
N MET A 51 12.75 -2.29 15.53
CA MET A 51 14.08 -2.56 14.99
C MET A 51 14.12 -3.87 14.18
N ASP A 52 13.38 -4.90 14.59
CA ASP A 52 13.25 -6.15 13.81
C ASP A 52 12.57 -5.90 12.45
N GLY A 53 11.52 -5.08 12.41
CA GLY A 53 10.86 -4.68 11.17
C GLY A 53 11.77 -3.85 10.25
N LEU A 54 12.48 -2.87 10.80
CA LEU A 54 13.42 -2.05 10.05
C LEU A 54 14.59 -2.87 9.50
N SER A 55 15.15 -3.78 10.32
CA SER A 55 16.21 -4.70 9.88
C SER A 55 15.72 -5.63 8.77
N TYR A 56 14.45 -6.06 8.82
CA TYR A 56 13.87 -6.85 7.74
C TYR A 56 13.82 -6.05 6.43
N ILE A 57 13.32 -4.81 6.46
CA ILE A 57 13.29 -3.95 5.26
C ILE A 57 14.69 -3.69 4.70
N ASP A 58 15.65 -3.38 5.57
CA ASP A 58 17.05 -3.16 5.19
C ASP A 58 17.65 -4.40 4.50
N SER A 59 17.37 -5.59 5.06
CA SER A 59 17.83 -6.85 4.50
C SER A 59 17.29 -7.13 3.08
N LEU A 60 16.16 -6.54 2.68
CA LEU A 60 15.63 -6.71 1.33
C LEU A 60 16.49 -6.00 0.29
N GLU A 61 17.14 -4.88 0.64
CA GLU A 61 18.13 -4.23 -0.23
C GLU A 61 19.41 -5.06 -0.30
N ASP A 62 19.95 -5.45 0.87
CA ASP A 62 21.18 -6.27 0.98
C ASP A 62 21.10 -7.55 0.14
N ASN A 63 19.93 -8.20 0.13
CA ASN A 63 19.69 -9.45 -0.57
C ASN A 63 19.21 -9.27 -2.02
N HIS A 64 19.22 -8.04 -2.54
CA HIS A 64 18.80 -7.70 -3.90
C HIS A 64 17.35 -8.11 -4.20
N VAL A 65 16.48 -8.02 -3.19
CA VAL A 65 15.03 -8.19 -3.35
C VAL A 65 14.40 -6.89 -3.82
N MET A 66 14.96 -5.75 -3.37
CA MET A 66 14.54 -4.40 -3.77
C MET A 66 15.74 -3.54 -4.18
N PRO A 67 15.55 -2.56 -5.08
CA PRO A 67 16.57 -1.55 -5.33
C PRO A 67 16.73 -0.64 -4.10
N THR A 68 17.92 -0.06 -3.94
CA THR A 68 18.10 1.03 -2.96
C THR A 68 17.29 2.25 -3.37
N LEU A 69 16.93 3.11 -2.42
CA LEU A 69 16.24 4.36 -2.74
C LEU A 69 17.08 5.25 -3.66
N ALA A 70 18.41 5.22 -3.54
CA ALA A 70 19.30 5.94 -4.44
C ALA A 70 19.15 5.49 -5.91
N ILE A 71 19.00 4.19 -6.16
CA ILE A 71 18.76 3.65 -7.51
C ILE A 71 17.38 4.09 -7.99
N GLN A 72 16.35 3.92 -7.16
CA GLN A 72 14.96 4.21 -7.53
C GLN A 72 14.75 5.71 -7.82
N ILE A 73 15.31 6.59 -6.98
CA ILE A 73 15.31 8.06 -7.19
C ILE A 73 16.14 8.43 -8.41
N GLY A 74 17.27 7.75 -8.63
CA GLY A 74 18.14 7.93 -9.80
C GLY A 74 17.45 7.65 -11.14
N ASP A 75 16.39 6.83 -11.15
CA ASP A 75 15.57 6.59 -12.34
C ASP A 75 14.75 7.83 -12.77
N GLY A 76 14.54 8.79 -11.87
CA GLY A 76 13.97 10.11 -12.19
C GLY A 76 12.47 10.13 -12.51
N ALA A 77 11.72 9.13 -12.09
CA ALA A 77 10.27 9.04 -12.30
C ALA A 77 9.47 9.59 -11.11
N ASP A 78 8.38 10.33 -11.37
CA ASP A 78 7.50 10.86 -10.31
C ASP A 78 6.80 9.76 -9.48
N SER A 79 6.58 8.61 -10.09
CA SER A 79 5.91 7.46 -9.50
C SER A 79 6.35 6.17 -10.18
N LEU A 80 6.22 5.05 -9.48
CA LEU A 80 6.66 3.75 -10.00
C LEU A 80 5.95 3.36 -11.31
N ASP A 81 4.67 3.68 -11.49
CA ASP A 81 3.94 3.42 -12.74
C ASP A 81 4.51 4.18 -13.95
N LYS A 82 5.26 5.27 -13.73
CA LYS A 82 5.95 6.02 -14.79
C LYS A 82 7.43 5.62 -14.94
N ASN A 83 7.93 4.76 -14.07
CA ASN A 83 9.33 4.37 -14.06
C ASN A 83 9.61 3.38 -15.21
N SER A 84 10.59 3.69 -16.06
CA SER A 84 10.98 2.82 -17.18
C SER A 84 11.34 1.40 -16.76
N LYS A 85 11.88 1.19 -15.55
CA LYS A 85 12.19 -0.14 -15.01
C LYS A 85 10.94 -0.91 -14.58
N TRP A 86 9.87 -0.25 -14.14
CA TRP A 86 8.57 -0.90 -13.97
C TRP A 86 7.95 -1.24 -15.33
N ILE A 87 7.87 -0.25 -16.23
CA ILE A 87 7.25 -0.38 -17.56
C ILE A 87 7.86 -1.55 -18.35
N ASN A 88 9.17 -1.75 -18.22
CA ASN A 88 9.91 -2.80 -18.93
C ASN A 88 10.12 -4.09 -18.10
N GLY A 89 9.57 -4.19 -16.89
CA GLY A 89 9.64 -5.41 -16.06
C GLY A 89 10.99 -5.68 -15.40
N ASN A 90 11.88 -4.67 -15.33
CA ASN A 90 13.08 -4.73 -14.50
C ASN A 90 12.72 -4.74 -13.00
N TYR A 91 11.69 -3.98 -12.62
CA TYR A 91 11.02 -4.11 -11.33
C TYR A 91 9.81 -5.02 -11.51
N ALA A 92 9.93 -6.27 -11.04
CA ALA A 92 8.97 -7.33 -11.36
C ALA A 92 7.77 -7.40 -10.42
N GLY A 93 7.72 -6.56 -9.39
CA GLY A 93 6.68 -6.59 -8.39
C GLY A 93 6.59 -5.30 -7.57
N ILE A 94 5.41 -5.08 -7.00
CA ILE A 94 5.07 -3.98 -6.10
C ILE A 94 4.21 -4.52 -4.94
N LEU A 95 4.20 -3.81 -3.82
CA LEU A 95 3.19 -3.96 -2.77
C LEU A 95 2.26 -2.75 -2.86
N GLU A 96 1.01 -2.97 -3.25
CA GLU A 96 0.13 -1.88 -3.65
C GLU A 96 -1.34 -2.16 -3.31
N TRP A 97 -2.13 -1.11 -3.16
CA TRP A 97 -3.57 -1.17 -2.95
C TRP A 97 -4.26 -1.82 -4.14
N ASP A 98 -5.20 -2.74 -3.89
CA ASP A 98 -5.97 -3.41 -4.95
C ASP A 98 -6.71 -2.41 -5.84
N SER A 99 -7.20 -1.30 -5.26
CA SER A 99 -7.84 -0.21 -5.98
C SER A 99 -6.95 0.53 -6.99
N SER A 100 -5.62 0.37 -6.90
CA SER A 100 -4.63 1.02 -7.76
C SER A 100 -4.03 0.06 -8.80
N ALA A 101 -4.34 -1.24 -8.74
CA ALA A 101 -3.69 -2.26 -9.57
C ALA A 101 -3.80 -1.99 -11.07
N THR A 102 -4.94 -1.48 -11.54
CA THR A 102 -5.17 -1.17 -12.96
C THR A 102 -4.23 -0.10 -13.50
N LYS A 103 -3.83 0.88 -12.67
CA LYS A 103 -2.86 1.92 -13.03
C LYS A 103 -1.51 1.31 -13.39
N TYR A 104 -1.01 0.43 -12.53
CA TYR A 104 0.29 -0.23 -12.73
C TYR A 104 0.26 -1.22 -13.89
N ARG A 105 -0.81 -2.02 -14.00
CA ARG A 105 -1.02 -2.94 -15.12
C ARG A 105 -1.04 -2.20 -16.46
N SER A 106 -1.68 -1.04 -16.53
CA SER A 106 -1.79 -0.25 -17.77
C SER A 106 -0.49 0.43 -18.19
N ALA A 107 0.48 0.53 -17.30
CA ALA A 107 1.79 1.12 -17.60
C ALA A 107 2.77 0.13 -18.25
N LEU A 108 2.51 -1.17 -18.16
CA LEU A 108 3.42 -2.19 -18.66
C LEU A 108 3.57 -2.15 -20.18
N ALA A 109 4.77 -2.45 -20.66
CA ALA A 109 5.04 -2.61 -22.08
C ALA A 109 4.28 -3.82 -22.66
N GLU A 110 4.07 -3.81 -23.98
CA GLU A 110 3.36 -4.88 -24.68
C GLU A 110 4.01 -6.26 -24.44
N GLY A 111 3.19 -7.27 -24.18
CA GLY A 111 3.63 -8.65 -23.94
C GLY A 111 3.97 -8.98 -22.49
N GLN A 112 3.82 -8.03 -21.56
CA GLN A 112 3.96 -8.28 -20.13
C GLN A 112 2.59 -8.49 -19.46
N GLU A 113 2.60 -9.28 -18.39
CA GLU A 113 1.42 -9.57 -17.58
C GLU A 113 1.72 -9.27 -16.11
N MET A 114 0.77 -8.61 -15.46
CA MET A 114 0.74 -8.46 -14.01
C MET A 114 -0.18 -9.53 -13.43
N VAL A 115 0.22 -10.14 -12.32
CA VAL A 115 -0.57 -11.17 -11.63
C VAL A 115 -0.70 -10.83 -10.15
N VAL A 116 -1.77 -11.29 -9.51
CA VAL A 116 -1.96 -11.08 -8.07
C VAL A 116 -1.10 -12.08 -7.28
N GLY A 117 -0.16 -11.55 -6.49
CA GLY A 117 0.71 -12.36 -5.64
C GLY A 117 -0.03 -13.18 -4.58
N ASN A 118 0.71 -14.10 -3.96
CA ASN A 118 0.28 -14.79 -2.74
C ASN A 118 0.79 -14.04 -1.51
N TYR A 119 0.18 -14.28 -0.35
CA TYR A 119 0.66 -13.74 0.92
C TYR A 119 2.03 -14.30 1.32
N PHE A 120 2.73 -13.57 2.17
CA PHE A 120 3.99 -13.99 2.77
C PHE A 120 3.74 -14.88 4.00
N THR A 121 3.38 -16.14 3.74
CA THR A 121 3.05 -17.12 4.79
C THR A 121 4.23 -17.50 5.69
N ASP A 122 5.44 -17.10 5.32
CA ASP A 122 6.69 -17.34 6.04
C ASP A 122 7.06 -16.19 7.01
N TRP A 123 6.34 -15.06 6.99
CA TRP A 123 6.57 -13.95 7.93
C TRP A 123 6.06 -14.26 9.35
N GLY A 124 5.15 -15.20 9.48
CA GLY A 124 4.61 -15.63 10.76
C GLY A 124 3.28 -16.36 10.62
N SER A 125 2.70 -16.74 11.75
CA SER A 125 1.44 -17.49 11.79
C SER A 125 0.19 -16.62 11.82
N ASN A 126 0.35 -15.30 11.93
CA ASN A 126 -0.78 -14.37 12.02
C ASN A 126 -1.12 -13.83 10.63
N GLN A 127 -2.39 -13.49 10.42
CA GLN A 127 -2.87 -12.98 9.14
C GLN A 127 -2.64 -11.46 9.06
N GLY A 128 -1.36 -11.07 9.06
CA GLY A 128 -0.93 -9.68 9.03
C GLY A 128 -1.39 -8.93 7.78
N GLY A 129 -1.20 -7.62 7.81
CA GLY A 129 -1.66 -6.72 6.77
C GLY A 129 -3.00 -6.12 7.17
N PHE A 130 -3.31 -4.97 6.59
CA PHE A 130 -4.47 -4.18 6.98
C PHE A 130 -5.35 -3.82 5.79
N THR A 131 -6.61 -3.55 6.11
CA THR A 131 -7.59 -3.01 5.16
C THR A 131 -7.95 -1.58 5.53
N LYS A 132 -8.40 -0.82 4.52
CA LYS A 132 -9.00 0.51 4.71
C LYS A 132 -10.08 0.76 3.67
N VAL A 133 -10.92 1.76 3.93
CA VAL A 133 -11.81 2.32 2.90
C VAL A 133 -10.93 3.05 1.87
N SER A 134 -10.93 2.60 0.61
CA SER A 134 -10.09 3.17 -0.44
C SER A 134 -10.43 4.64 -0.72
N LEU A 135 -11.72 4.92 -0.92
CA LEU A 135 -12.26 6.23 -1.28
C LEU A 135 -13.65 6.41 -0.67
N GLY A 136 -13.92 7.62 -0.18
CA GLY A 136 -15.23 8.00 0.34
C GLY A 136 -15.83 9.18 -0.41
N PHE A 137 -17.16 9.21 -0.52
CA PHE A 137 -17.90 10.41 -0.90
C PHE A 137 -18.30 11.18 0.36
N ALA A 138 -18.15 12.51 0.32
CA ALA A 138 -18.52 13.37 1.43
C ALA A 138 -19.38 14.54 0.93
N ILE A 139 -20.37 14.92 1.73
CA ILE A 139 -21.18 16.13 1.52
C ILE A 139 -20.70 17.18 2.51
N THR A 140 -20.23 18.32 2.01
CA THR A 140 -19.81 19.42 2.89
C THR A 140 -20.97 19.93 3.74
N ALA A 141 -20.73 20.16 5.03
CA ALA A 141 -21.72 20.69 5.97
C ALA A 141 -22.25 22.09 5.57
N THR A 142 -21.54 22.81 4.68
CA THR A 142 -21.90 24.17 4.26
C THR A 142 -22.69 24.22 2.94
N THR A 143 -22.98 23.08 2.32
CA THR A 143 -23.73 23.02 1.05
C THR A 143 -25.10 23.67 1.18
N LYS A 144 -25.55 24.35 0.13
CA LYS A 144 -26.91 24.89 0.03
C LYS A 144 -27.92 23.88 -0.54
N HIS A 145 -27.43 22.71 -0.96
CA HIS A 145 -28.21 21.67 -1.64
C HIS A 145 -27.93 20.28 -1.03
N PRO A 146 -28.13 20.08 0.29
CA PRO A 146 -27.80 18.81 0.95
C PRO A 146 -28.63 17.64 0.43
N HIS A 147 -29.90 17.89 0.08
CA HIS A 147 -30.79 16.87 -0.46
C HIS A 147 -30.35 16.41 -1.85
N GLU A 148 -30.11 17.34 -2.78
CA GLU A 148 -29.65 17.03 -4.14
C GLU A 148 -28.26 16.40 -4.15
N SER A 149 -27.38 16.83 -3.24
CA SER A 149 -26.07 16.20 -3.06
C SER A 149 -26.20 14.74 -2.61
N ALA A 150 -27.11 14.46 -1.68
CA ALA A 150 -27.40 13.09 -1.24
C ALA A 150 -28.06 12.26 -2.34
N MET A 151 -28.94 12.84 -3.16
CA MET A 151 -29.53 12.17 -4.33
C MET A 151 -28.45 11.77 -5.34
N LEU A 152 -27.51 12.66 -5.66
CA LEU A 152 -26.40 12.32 -6.56
C LEU A 152 -25.53 11.19 -5.99
N MET A 153 -25.22 11.24 -4.70
CA MET A 153 -24.44 10.18 -4.05
C MET A 153 -25.19 8.85 -4.07
N ASN A 154 -26.51 8.83 -3.85
CA ASN A 154 -27.32 7.63 -3.97
C ASN A 154 -27.34 7.08 -5.40
N TYR A 155 -27.53 7.96 -6.38
CA TYR A 155 -27.52 7.58 -7.79
C TYR A 155 -26.22 6.87 -8.17
N LEU A 156 -25.07 7.46 -7.82
CA LEU A 156 -23.75 6.91 -8.17
C LEU A 156 -23.46 5.58 -7.46
N LEU A 157 -23.96 5.38 -6.24
CA LEU A 157 -23.53 4.28 -5.37
C LEU A 157 -24.55 3.16 -5.21
N ASN A 158 -25.81 3.36 -5.59
CA ASN A 158 -26.89 2.40 -5.34
C ASN A 158 -27.86 2.20 -6.52
N GLU A 159 -27.98 3.15 -7.46
CA GLU A 159 -28.92 3.02 -8.58
C GLU A 159 -28.23 2.35 -9.79
N ASP A 160 -28.96 1.51 -10.52
CA ASP A 160 -28.39 0.68 -11.59
C ASP A 160 -27.66 1.49 -12.65
N GLU A 161 -28.21 2.63 -13.08
CA GLU A 161 -27.58 3.49 -14.09
C GLU A 161 -26.26 4.07 -13.57
N GLY A 162 -26.27 4.66 -12.37
CA GLY A 162 -25.07 5.28 -11.79
C GLY A 162 -23.98 4.27 -11.45
N THR A 163 -24.37 3.10 -10.92
CA THR A 163 -23.42 2.02 -10.61
C THR A 163 -22.84 1.36 -11.87
N THR A 164 -23.61 1.27 -12.96
CA THR A 164 -23.11 0.80 -14.27
C THR A 164 -22.09 1.77 -14.86
N LEU A 165 -22.37 3.08 -14.79
CA LEU A 165 -21.46 4.12 -15.26
C LEU A 165 -20.17 4.15 -14.45
N LEU A 166 -20.26 3.97 -13.13
CA LEU A 166 -19.10 4.00 -12.25
C LEU A 166 -18.29 2.70 -12.28
N ASN A 167 -18.97 1.55 -12.37
CA ASN A 167 -18.39 0.21 -12.33
C ASN A 167 -17.29 0.06 -11.25
N SER A 168 -16.20 -0.66 -11.54
CA SER A 168 -15.04 -0.80 -10.68
C SER A 168 -13.96 0.29 -10.87
N GLN A 169 -14.27 1.46 -11.46
CA GLN A 169 -13.28 2.55 -11.61
C GLN A 169 -12.74 3.10 -10.27
N ARG A 170 -13.40 2.78 -9.15
CA ARG A 170 -13.01 3.19 -7.79
C ARG A 170 -12.74 2.00 -6.86
N GLY A 171 -12.41 0.83 -7.45
CA GLY A 171 -12.29 -0.44 -6.73
C GLY A 171 -13.61 -1.21 -6.69
N ILE A 172 -13.65 -2.28 -5.90
CA ILE A 172 -14.86 -3.10 -5.74
C ILE A 172 -15.92 -2.32 -4.95
N PRO A 173 -17.16 -2.18 -5.47
CA PRO A 173 -18.20 -1.46 -4.77
C PRO A 173 -18.55 -2.09 -3.41
N LEU A 174 -18.55 -1.27 -2.35
CA LEU A 174 -18.95 -1.72 -1.00
C LEU A 174 -20.48 -1.85 -0.86
N SER A 175 -21.26 -1.08 -1.63
CA SER A 175 -22.72 -1.21 -1.66
C SER A 175 -23.12 -2.57 -2.24
N ALA A 176 -23.91 -3.34 -1.48
CA ALA A 176 -24.40 -4.64 -1.92
C ALA A 176 -25.21 -4.55 -3.24
N ALA A 177 -25.97 -3.47 -3.43
CA ALA A 177 -26.74 -3.23 -4.66
C ALA A 177 -25.80 -2.97 -5.85
N ALA A 178 -24.81 -2.08 -5.68
CA ALA A 178 -23.83 -1.79 -6.71
C ALA A 178 -22.99 -3.01 -7.07
N LEU A 179 -22.55 -3.78 -6.07
CA LEU A 179 -21.77 -5.00 -6.28
C LEU A 179 -22.58 -6.04 -7.05
N ALA A 180 -23.85 -6.26 -6.68
CA ALA A 180 -24.73 -7.18 -7.40
C ALA A 180 -24.96 -6.74 -8.86
N ASN A 181 -25.24 -5.44 -9.08
CA ASN A 181 -25.44 -4.90 -10.42
C ASN A 181 -24.18 -5.07 -11.29
N CYS A 182 -23.01 -4.63 -10.78
CA CYS A 182 -21.74 -4.72 -11.51
C CYS A 182 -21.35 -6.19 -11.79
N THR A 183 -21.56 -7.09 -10.84
CA THR A 183 -21.28 -8.53 -11.02
C THR A 183 -22.18 -9.13 -12.10
N SER A 184 -23.49 -8.84 -12.07
CA SER A 184 -24.45 -9.39 -13.04
C SER A 184 -24.16 -8.98 -14.49
N GLN A 185 -23.46 -7.86 -14.67
CA GLN A 185 -23.08 -7.29 -15.96
C GLN A 185 -21.61 -7.52 -16.32
N ASN A 186 -20.84 -8.26 -15.51
CA ASN A 186 -19.39 -8.47 -15.69
C ASN A 186 -18.59 -7.15 -15.81
N LEU A 187 -18.91 -6.17 -14.95
CA LEU A 187 -18.30 -4.84 -14.96
C LEU A 187 -17.15 -4.68 -13.95
N LEU A 188 -16.81 -5.74 -13.22
CA LEU A 188 -15.71 -5.72 -12.26
C LEU A 188 -14.40 -6.09 -12.97
N ASP A 189 -13.34 -5.34 -12.73
CA ASP A 189 -12.00 -5.74 -13.13
C ASP A 189 -11.57 -7.01 -12.37
N GLU A 190 -11.27 -8.08 -13.11
CA GLU A 190 -11.01 -9.41 -12.55
C GLU A 190 -9.80 -9.42 -11.60
N MET A 191 -8.74 -8.68 -11.93
CA MET A 191 -7.53 -8.59 -11.09
C MET A 191 -7.82 -7.84 -9.79
N VAL A 192 -8.57 -6.74 -9.88
CA VAL A 192 -8.98 -5.98 -8.69
C VAL A 192 -9.89 -6.85 -7.82
N ALA A 193 -10.82 -7.60 -8.42
CA ALA A 193 -11.70 -8.50 -7.69
C ALA A 193 -10.93 -9.66 -7.00
N GLU A 194 -9.95 -10.25 -7.69
CA GLU A 194 -9.07 -11.27 -7.11
C GLU A 194 -8.27 -10.72 -5.93
N ALA A 195 -7.58 -9.59 -6.12
CA ALA A 195 -6.78 -8.96 -5.07
C ALA A 195 -7.63 -8.56 -3.86
N ASN A 196 -8.80 -7.95 -4.08
CA ASN A 196 -9.73 -7.58 -3.03
C ASN A 196 -10.24 -8.81 -2.26
N SER A 197 -10.67 -9.87 -2.97
CA SER A 197 -11.14 -11.10 -2.34
C SER A 197 -10.04 -11.78 -1.53
N LYS A 198 -8.79 -11.75 -2.02
CA LYS A 198 -7.64 -12.25 -1.28
C LYS A 198 -7.48 -11.42 0.01
N VAL A 199 -7.34 -10.11 -0.07
CA VAL A 199 -7.10 -9.28 1.12
C VAL A 199 -8.22 -9.45 2.16
N LEU A 200 -9.50 -9.47 1.76
CA LEU A 200 -10.63 -9.68 2.67
C LEU A 200 -10.68 -11.07 3.31
N ALA A 201 -10.11 -12.09 2.67
CA ALA A 201 -10.03 -13.45 3.21
C ALA A 201 -8.84 -13.65 4.15
N TRP A 202 -7.92 -12.68 4.22
CA TRP A 202 -6.67 -12.80 4.96
C TRP A 202 -6.55 -11.78 6.08
N CYS A 203 -6.60 -10.48 5.78
CA CYS A 203 -6.18 -9.44 6.72
C CYS A 203 -7.13 -9.30 7.93
N ASP A 204 -6.57 -9.44 9.13
CA ASP A 204 -7.30 -9.27 10.40
C ASP A 204 -7.16 -7.86 11.01
N TYR A 205 -6.19 -7.07 10.55
CA TYR A 205 -5.84 -5.79 11.14
C TYR A 205 -6.50 -4.60 10.42
N GLN A 206 -6.65 -3.51 11.15
CA GLN A 206 -7.21 -2.25 10.64
C GLN A 206 -6.14 -1.17 10.63
N LEU A 207 -6.14 -0.37 9.57
CA LEU A 207 -5.22 0.75 9.49
C LEU A 207 -5.62 1.83 10.50
N ASP A 208 -4.66 2.24 11.33
CA ASP A 208 -4.84 3.39 12.22
C ASP A 208 -5.12 4.67 11.43
N SER A 209 -6.02 5.51 11.95
CA SER A 209 -6.49 6.73 11.28
C SER A 209 -5.40 7.80 11.07
N LYS A 210 -4.28 7.72 11.79
CA LYS A 210 -3.12 8.62 11.71
C LYS A 210 -1.98 8.02 10.91
N PHE A 211 -2.01 6.73 10.55
CA PHE A 211 -0.97 6.08 9.74
C PHE A 211 -0.66 6.85 8.45
N GLU A 212 -1.68 7.47 7.86
CA GLU A 212 -1.56 8.27 6.65
C GLU A 212 -1.61 9.78 6.90
N ASP A 213 -1.36 10.24 8.13
CA ASP A 213 -1.21 11.67 8.40
C ASP A 213 -0.07 12.25 7.55
N SER A 214 -0.25 13.48 7.06
CA SER A 214 0.75 14.12 6.18
C SER A 214 2.11 14.29 6.85
N SER A 215 2.15 14.44 8.18
CA SER A 215 3.41 14.50 8.92
C SER A 215 4.17 13.17 8.98
N LEU A 216 3.50 12.06 8.66
CA LEU A 216 4.13 10.74 8.55
C LEU A 216 4.43 10.38 7.09
N LYS A 217 3.40 10.37 6.23
CA LYS A 217 3.53 9.87 4.84
C LYS A 217 3.88 10.92 3.78
N GLY A 218 3.92 12.20 4.14
CA GLY A 218 4.36 13.26 3.23
C GLY A 218 5.81 13.02 2.81
N SER A 219 6.23 13.55 1.65
CA SER A 219 7.61 13.43 1.16
C SER A 219 8.65 14.11 2.08
N ASP A 220 8.18 14.99 2.97
CA ASP A 220 8.93 15.63 4.05
C ASP A 220 8.57 15.07 5.44
N GLY A 221 7.85 13.94 5.47
CA GLY A 221 7.35 13.29 6.68
C GLY A 221 8.29 12.21 7.22
N VAL A 222 7.91 11.67 8.39
CA VAL A 222 8.71 10.73 9.17
C VAL A 222 9.09 9.47 8.38
N TYR A 223 8.19 8.92 7.55
CA TYR A 223 8.48 7.69 6.82
C TYR A 223 9.57 7.90 5.76
N TYR A 224 9.55 9.05 5.07
CA TYR A 224 10.57 9.39 4.09
C TYR A 224 11.93 9.66 4.76
N ASP A 225 11.92 10.34 5.91
CA ASP A 225 13.14 10.56 6.68
C ASP A 225 13.75 9.24 7.18
N VAL A 226 12.95 8.36 7.78
CA VAL A 226 13.41 7.09 8.35
C VAL A 226 13.94 6.15 7.26
N PHE A 227 13.13 5.84 6.24
CA PHE A 227 13.54 4.87 5.21
C PHE A 227 14.58 5.44 4.25
N GLY A 228 14.53 6.76 3.98
CA GLY A 228 15.57 7.48 3.27
C GLY A 228 16.90 7.34 3.99
N ASN A 229 17.02 7.79 5.24
CA ASN A 229 18.29 7.74 5.94
C ASN A 229 18.77 6.30 6.23
N LEU A 230 17.86 5.33 6.37
CA LEU A 230 18.25 3.93 6.47
C LEU A 230 18.90 3.41 5.17
N SER A 231 18.24 3.58 4.02
CA SER A 231 18.77 3.12 2.71
C SER A 231 20.05 3.84 2.27
N TYR A 232 20.26 5.08 2.74
CA TYR A 232 21.48 5.85 2.47
C TYR A 232 22.59 5.61 3.51
N ASP A 233 22.45 4.65 4.43
CA ASP A 233 23.39 4.36 5.52
C ASP A 233 23.65 5.55 6.47
N ASN A 234 22.77 6.54 6.49
CA ASN A 234 22.86 7.70 7.37
C ASN A 234 22.33 7.40 8.77
N TYR A 235 21.38 6.46 8.89
CA TYR A 235 20.85 5.94 10.14
C TYR A 235 21.25 4.50 10.36
N THR A 236 21.63 4.17 11.59
CA THR A 236 21.55 2.78 12.05
C THR A 236 20.08 2.38 12.24
N VAL A 237 19.79 1.08 12.23
CA VAL A 237 18.46 0.55 12.59
C VAL A 237 17.95 1.12 13.93
N GLU A 238 18.85 1.30 14.91
CA GLU A 238 18.47 1.87 16.22
C GLU A 238 18.04 3.34 16.11
N GLN A 239 18.77 4.15 15.34
CA GLN A 239 18.44 5.56 15.10
C GLN A 239 17.14 5.70 14.30
N ALA A 240 16.96 4.87 13.28
CA ALA A 240 15.73 4.79 12.50
C ALA A 240 14.52 4.42 13.38
N ALA A 241 14.69 3.48 14.32
CA ALA A 241 13.65 3.11 15.27
C ALA A 241 13.30 4.26 16.22
N ASP A 242 14.29 4.96 16.78
CA ASP A 242 14.06 6.11 17.65
C ASP A 242 13.29 7.23 16.92
N ALA A 243 13.72 7.59 15.71
CA ALA A 243 13.07 8.59 14.88
C ALA A 243 11.62 8.21 14.53
N LEU A 244 11.38 6.94 14.18
CA LEU A 244 10.04 6.45 13.87
C LEU A 244 9.12 6.48 15.09
N ILE A 245 9.60 6.00 16.25
CA ILE A 245 8.83 6.00 17.50
C ILE A 245 8.45 7.42 17.90
N GLU A 246 9.40 8.35 17.88
CA GLU A 246 9.17 9.75 18.23
C GLU A 246 8.17 10.41 17.27
N GLY A 247 8.37 10.23 15.97
CA GLY A 247 7.53 10.85 14.93
C GLY A 247 6.10 10.33 14.94
N VAL A 248 5.91 9.01 15.04
CA VAL A 248 4.58 8.41 15.15
C VAL A 248 3.92 8.78 16.48
N GLY A 249 4.63 8.71 17.61
CA GLY A 249 4.11 9.10 18.92
C GLY A 249 3.65 10.56 18.96
N THR A 250 4.41 11.47 18.34
CA THR A 250 4.04 12.89 18.21
C THR A 250 2.75 13.05 17.40
N THR A 251 2.60 12.29 16.31
CA THR A 251 1.40 12.37 15.46
C THR A 251 0.16 11.82 16.16
N LEU A 252 0.30 10.70 16.87
CA LEU A 252 -0.79 10.09 17.64
C LEU A 252 -1.29 10.98 18.79
N SER A 253 -0.43 11.86 19.32
CA SER A 253 -0.80 12.79 20.40
C SER A 253 -1.66 13.99 19.97
N LYS A 254 -1.87 14.20 18.66
CA LYS A 254 -2.63 15.32 18.08
C LYS A 254 -4.08 14.96 17.80
#